data_AF-A0A4Q3XUB8-F1
#
_entry.id   AF-A0A4Q3XUB8-F1
#
_cell.length_a   1.000
_cell.length_b   1.000
_cell.length_c   1.000
_cell.angle_alpha   90.00
_cell.angle_beta   90.00
_cell.angle_gamma   90.00
#
_symmetry.space_group_name_H-M   'P 1'
#
loop_
_entity.id
_entity.type
_entity.pdbx_description
1 polymer ?
#
loop_
_entity_poly.entity_id
_entity_poly.type
_entity_poly.pdbx_seq_one_letter_code
_entity_poly.pdbx_strand_id
1 'polypeptide(L)'
;MVDPDLSVEGESSEEFKRAALHDAVNGLRERKPISSASVAFYPWQRNILLLILVITMVCLVFFLTPTLIVLTLACTLGYVWAMVDRLVLFTRGLDASSIMTISDQEASSLSDEELPHYTILVPAYNEPEVV
;
A
#
# COMPACT_ATOMS: atom_id res chain seq x y z
N MET A 1 6.82 -22.81 49.68
CA MET A 1 5.81 -21.98 50.35
C MET A 1 5.42 -20.92 49.35
N VAL A 2 4.26 -21.10 48.70
CA VAL A 2 3.33 -20.09 48.12
C VAL A 2 3.98 -19.00 47.24
N ASP A 3 3.68 -18.86 45.94
CA ASP A 3 2.36 -18.90 45.30
C ASP A 3 2.30 -19.74 43.99
N PRO A 4 1.36 -20.69 43.88
CA PRO A 4 1.01 -21.40 42.65
C PRO A 4 -0.15 -20.75 41.87
N ASP A 5 -0.45 -19.47 42.09
CA ASP A 5 -1.55 -18.77 41.44
C ASP A 5 -1.06 -17.70 40.45
N LEU A 6 -0.19 -18.11 39.52
CA LEU A 6 -0.19 -17.51 38.18
C LEU A 6 -1.41 -18.07 37.45
N SER A 7 -2.60 -17.76 37.97
CA SER A 7 -3.77 -17.65 37.13
C SER A 7 -3.33 -16.77 35.98
N VAL A 8 -3.35 -17.35 34.78
CA VAL A 8 -3.35 -16.62 33.54
C VAL A 8 -4.56 -15.70 33.64
N GLU A 9 -4.40 -14.52 34.25
CA GLU A 9 -5.47 -13.55 34.43
C GLU A 9 -6.01 -13.33 33.02
N GLY A 10 -7.24 -13.76 32.79
CA GLY A 10 -7.97 -13.68 31.52
C GLY A 10 -8.20 -12.24 31.05
N GLU A 11 -7.56 -11.29 31.72
CA GLU A 11 -7.37 -9.90 31.40
C GLU A 11 -5.87 -9.67 31.18
N SER A 12 -5.33 -9.97 29.99
CA SER A 12 -4.38 -8.99 29.44
C SER A 12 -5.17 -7.68 29.46
N SER A 13 -4.94 -6.84 30.49
CA SER A 13 -5.91 -5.84 30.98
C SER A 13 -6.70 -5.24 29.82
N GLU A 14 -8.04 -5.20 29.88
CA GLU A 14 -8.84 -4.61 28.79
C GLU A 14 -8.31 -3.23 28.38
N GLU A 15 -7.66 -2.54 29.32
CA GLU A 15 -6.89 -1.33 29.09
C GLU A 15 -5.65 -1.53 28.20
N PHE A 16 -4.84 -2.57 28.42
CA PHE A 16 -3.75 -2.99 27.53
C PHE A 16 -4.25 -3.35 26.13
N LYS A 17 -5.33 -4.13 26.01
CA LYS A 17 -5.92 -4.45 24.70
C LYS A 17 -6.39 -3.19 23.98
N ARG A 18 -7.04 -2.26 24.68
CA ARG A 18 -7.47 -0.98 24.12
C ARG A 18 -6.29 -0.11 23.72
N ALA A 19 -5.24 -0.05 24.53
CA ALA A 19 -4.03 0.71 24.21
C ALA A 19 -3.28 0.11 23.00
N ALA A 20 -3.13 -1.21 22.95
CA ALA A 20 -2.53 -1.93 21.84
C ALA A 20 -3.35 -1.77 20.54
N LEU A 21 -4.68 -1.86 20.61
CA LEU A 21 -5.57 -1.61 19.49
C LEU A 21 -5.46 -0.16 19.01
N HIS A 22 -5.42 0.79 19.93
CA HIS A 22 -5.29 2.21 19.60
C HIS A 22 -3.95 2.51 18.93
N ASP A 23 -2.83 1.98 19.42
CA ASP A 23 -1.51 2.16 18.81
C ASP A 23 -1.43 1.44 17.45
N ALA A 24 -2.03 0.25 17.32
CA ALA A 24 -2.10 -0.47 16.04
C ALA A 24 -2.89 0.30 14.97
N VAL A 25 -4.00 0.94 15.35
CA VAL A 25 -4.88 1.67 14.39
C VAL A 25 -4.40 3.10 14.17
N ASN A 26 -4.08 3.84 15.23
CA ASN A 26 -3.79 5.28 15.19
C ASN A 26 -2.32 5.62 15.41
N GLY A 27 -1.49 4.69 15.89
CA GLY A 27 -0.09 4.98 16.22
C GLY A 27 0.71 5.47 15.01
N LEU A 28 0.44 4.95 13.81
CA LEU A 28 1.08 5.43 12.58
C LEU A 28 0.66 6.87 12.24
N ARG A 29 -0.63 7.20 12.41
CA ARG A 29 -1.19 8.55 12.23
C ARG A 29 -0.58 9.55 13.19
N GLU A 30 -0.43 9.18 14.45
CA GLU A 30 0.02 10.10 15.49
C GLU A 30 1.53 10.34 15.43
N ARG A 31 2.31 9.31 15.13
CA ARG A 31 3.78 9.42 15.04
C ARG A 31 4.25 9.97 13.70
N LYS A 32 3.61 9.57 12.61
CA LYS A 32 3.98 9.95 11.23
C LYS A 32 2.72 10.26 10.41
N PRO A 33 2.03 11.39 10.70
CA PRO A 33 0.77 11.74 10.07
C PRO A 33 0.85 11.85 8.55
N ILE A 34 2.03 12.18 8.00
CA ILE A 34 2.26 12.27 6.56
C ILE A 34 2.42 10.90 5.87
N SER A 35 2.89 9.91 6.61
CA SER A 35 3.02 8.52 6.14
C SER A 35 1.76 7.71 6.42
N SER A 36 0.87 8.25 7.25
CA SER A 36 -0.46 7.74 7.47
C SER A 36 -1.41 8.38 6.47
N ALA A 37 -2.29 7.58 5.86
CA ALA A 37 -3.37 8.08 4.99
C ALA A 37 -4.35 9.06 5.68
N SER A 38 -4.14 9.35 6.97
CA SER A 38 -4.87 10.33 7.78
C SER A 38 -4.81 11.77 7.27
N VAL A 39 -3.76 12.17 6.53
CA VAL A 39 -3.62 13.52 5.96
C VAL A 39 -3.38 13.38 4.47
N ALA A 40 -4.41 13.64 3.67
CA ALA A 40 -4.37 13.43 2.21
C ALA A 40 -3.43 14.39 1.47
N PHE A 41 -3.26 15.62 1.97
CA PHE A 41 -2.44 16.64 1.33
C PHE A 41 -1.69 17.46 2.37
N TYR A 42 -0.46 17.86 2.03
CA TYR A 42 0.22 18.90 2.77
C TYR A 42 -0.59 20.21 2.72
N PRO A 43 -0.53 21.05 3.77
CA PRO A 43 -1.30 22.29 3.82
C PRO A 43 -1.01 23.23 2.63
N TRP A 44 0.23 23.25 2.13
CA TRP A 44 0.59 24.03 0.94
C TRP A 44 -0.02 23.45 -0.35
N GLN A 45 -0.04 22.12 -0.50
CA GLN A 45 -0.68 21.44 -1.65
C GLN A 45 -2.18 21.74 -1.68
N ARG A 46 -2.85 21.67 -0.52
CA ARG A 46 -4.27 22.02 -0.38
C ARG A 46 -4.54 23.46 -0.84
N ASN A 47 -3.73 24.41 -0.37
CA ASN A 47 -3.92 25.82 -0.71
C ASN A 47 -3.68 26.09 -2.20
N ILE A 48 -2.67 25.47 -2.80
CA ILE A 48 -2.42 25.56 -4.24
C ILE A 48 -3.58 24.94 -5.05
N LEU A 49 -4.10 23.78 -4.62
CA LEU A 49 -5.22 23.13 -5.30
C LEU A 49 -6.49 23.98 -5.26
N LEU A 50 -6.78 24.60 -4.11
CA LEU A 50 -7.89 25.55 -3.98
C LEU A 50 -7.69 26.78 -4.86
N LEU A 51 -6.47 27.32 -4.93
CA LEU A 51 -6.15 28.46 -5.81
C LEU A 51 -6.38 28.09 -7.28
N ILE A 52 -5.87 26.94 -7.74
CA ILE A 52 -6.06 26.46 -9.11
C ILE A 52 -7.55 26.28 -9.42
N LEU A 53 -8.33 25.72 -8.47
CA LEU A 53 -9.77 25.55 -8.63
C LEU A 53 -10.49 26.88 -8.83
N VAL A 54 -10.19 27.88 -8.00
CA VAL A 54 -10.80 29.22 -8.10
C VAL A 54 -10.42 29.88 -9.43
N ILE A 55 -9.15 29.83 -9.84
CA ILE A 55 -8.70 30.38 -11.12
C ILE A 55 -9.43 29.69 -12.28
N THR A 56 -9.55 28.37 -12.25
CA THR A 56 -10.25 27.60 -13.28
C THR A 56 -11.72 28.01 -13.39
N MET A 57 -12.41 28.20 -12.25
CA MET A 57 -13.79 28.68 -12.22
C MET A 57 -13.93 30.08 -12.81
N VAL A 58 -13.04 31.01 -12.47
CA VAL A 58 -13.03 32.35 -13.06
C VAL A 58 -12.81 32.27 -14.58
N CYS A 59 -11.84 31.49 -15.03
CA CYS A 59 -11.56 31.28 -16.45
C CYS A 59 -12.73 30.63 -17.19
N LEU A 60 -13.47 29.70 -16.58
CA LEU A 60 -14.67 29.10 -17.19
C LEU A 60 -15.78 30.13 -17.44
N VAL A 61 -15.94 31.11 -16.55
CA VAL A 61 -16.96 32.16 -16.71
C VAL A 61 -16.58 33.16 -17.80
N PHE A 62 -15.33 33.61 -17.84
CA PHE A 62 -14.89 34.65 -18.78
C PHE A 62 -14.35 34.12 -20.11
N PHE A 63 -13.82 32.89 -20.14
CA PHE A 63 -13.07 32.30 -21.24
C PHE A 63 -13.40 30.81 -21.40
N LEU A 64 -14.69 30.47 -21.56
CA LEU A 64 -15.18 29.08 -21.55
C LEU A 64 -14.47 28.17 -22.56
N THR A 65 -14.49 28.53 -23.84
CA THR A 65 -13.91 27.71 -24.93
C THR A 65 -12.42 27.41 -24.75
N PRO A 66 -11.53 28.40 -24.60
CA PRO A 66 -10.09 28.11 -24.42
C PRO A 66 -9.82 27.37 -23.10
N THR A 67 -10.57 27.64 -22.03
CA THR A 67 -10.41 26.92 -20.75
C THR A 67 -10.75 25.44 -20.90
N LEU A 68 -11.84 25.10 -21.60
CA LEU A 68 -12.20 23.72 -21.88
C LEU A 68 -11.18 23.01 -22.78
N ILE A 69 -10.62 23.71 -23.77
CA ILE A 69 -9.55 23.17 -24.62
C ILE A 69 -8.32 22.82 -23.78
N VAL A 70 -7.87 23.74 -22.92
CA VAL A 70 -6.71 23.53 -22.05
C VAL A 70 -6.95 22.39 -21.06
N LEU A 71 -8.13 22.34 -20.43
CA LEU A 71 -8.47 21.27 -19.49
C LEU A 71 -8.52 19.91 -20.19
N THR A 72 -9.13 19.85 -21.38
CA THR A 72 -9.18 18.62 -22.19
C THR A 72 -7.78 18.18 -22.58
N LEU A 73 -6.94 19.10 -23.07
CA LEU A 73 -5.55 18.82 -23.40
C LEU A 73 -4.77 18.29 -22.19
N ALA A 74 -4.93 18.90 -21.02
CA ALA A 74 -4.28 18.45 -19.78
C ALA A 74 -4.73 17.03 -19.40
N CYS A 75 -6.03 16.75 -19.47
CA CYS A 75 -6.57 15.41 -19.23
C CYS A 75 -6.04 14.39 -20.26
N THR A 76 -5.98 14.75 -21.54
CA THR A 76 -5.44 13.88 -22.60
C THR A 76 -3.97 13.57 -22.38
N LEU A 77 -3.15 14.57 -22.03
CA LEU A 77 -1.73 14.35 -21.71
C LEU A 77 -1.56 13.45 -20.49
N GLY A 78 -2.35 13.65 -19.43
CA GLY A 78 -2.37 12.78 -18.26
C GLY A 78 -2.78 11.35 -18.59
N TYR A 79 -3.77 11.17 -19.46
CA TYR A 79 -4.18 9.85 -19.95
C TYR A 79 -3.07 9.17 -20.75
N VAL A 80 -2.45 9.88 -21.70
CA VAL A 80 -1.32 9.35 -22.49
C VAL A 80 -0.17 8.95 -21.56
N TRP A 81 0.14 9.75 -20.55
CA TRP A 81 1.15 9.42 -19.55
C TRP A 81 0.82 8.13 -18.80
N ALA A 82 -0.41 8.00 -18.27
CA ALA A 82 -0.85 6.79 -17.57
C ALA A 82 -0.83 5.55 -18.48
N MET A 83 -1.15 5.72 -19.77
CA MET A 83 -1.06 4.66 -20.76
C MET A 83 0.39 4.22 -20.99
N VAL A 84 1.33 5.17 -21.11
CA VAL A 84 2.76 4.89 -21.23
C VAL A 84 3.28 4.17 -19.99
N ASP A 85 2.94 4.64 -18.79
CA ASP A 85 3.31 3.99 -17.53
C ASP A 85 2.84 2.53 -17.49
N ARG A 86 1.57 2.29 -17.81
CA ARG A 86 1.03 0.93 -17.91
C ARG A 86 1.75 0.08 -18.95
N LEU A 87 2.11 0.65 -20.10
CA LEU A 87 2.84 -0.06 -21.13
C LEU A 87 4.27 -0.42 -20.67
N VAL A 88 4.95 0.50 -19.98
CA VAL A 88 6.26 0.23 -19.37
C VAL A 88 6.16 -0.85 -18.30
N LEU A 89 5.15 -0.77 -17.43
CA LEU A 89 4.91 -1.79 -16.40
C LEU A 89 4.62 -3.16 -17.02
N PHE A 90 3.79 -3.19 -18.06
CA PHE A 90 3.43 -4.41 -18.77
C PHE A 90 4.65 -5.04 -19.47
N THR A 91 5.43 -4.25 -20.19
CA THR A 91 6.63 -4.74 -20.88
C THR A 91 7.69 -5.25 -19.90
N ARG A 92 7.86 -4.60 -18.74
CA ARG A 92 8.71 -5.11 -17.66
C ARG A 92 8.15 -6.38 -17.01
N GLY A 93 6.84 -6.47 -16.84
CA GLY A 93 6.17 -7.65 -16.27
C GLY A 93 6.16 -8.86 -17.20
N LEU A 94 6.25 -8.64 -18.51
CA LEU A 94 6.40 -9.70 -19.52
C LEU A 94 7.83 -10.19 -19.70
N ASP A 95 8.81 -9.51 -19.11
CA ASP A 95 10.20 -9.91 -19.22
C ASP A 95 10.38 -11.27 -18.54
N ALA A 96 10.45 -12.33 -19.36
CA ALA A 96 10.58 -13.72 -18.93
C ALA A 96 11.88 -13.96 -18.15
N SER A 97 12.85 -13.05 -18.23
CA SER A 97 14.06 -13.09 -17.38
C SER A 97 13.76 -12.84 -15.90
N SER A 98 12.58 -12.29 -15.56
CA SER A 98 12.11 -12.13 -14.18
C SER A 98 11.51 -13.41 -13.60
N ILE A 99 11.15 -14.37 -14.45
CA ILE A 99 10.69 -15.70 -14.03
C ILE A 99 11.92 -16.57 -14.01
N MET A 100 12.49 -16.78 -12.82
CA MET A 100 13.57 -17.76 -12.61
C MET A 100 13.01 -19.15 -12.91
N THR A 101 13.16 -19.62 -14.14
CA THR A 101 12.85 -20.98 -14.55
C THR A 101 14.07 -21.86 -14.32
N ILE A 102 14.03 -22.67 -13.27
CA ILE A 102 15.02 -23.72 -13.03
C ILE A 102 14.53 -24.97 -13.78
N SER A 103 15.40 -25.60 -14.56
CA SER A 103 15.05 -26.85 -15.25
C SER A 103 15.03 -28.02 -14.26
N ASP A 104 14.22 -29.06 -14.53
CA ASP A 104 14.18 -30.27 -13.68
C ASP A 104 15.56 -30.92 -13.51
N GLN A 105 16.40 -30.82 -14.54
CA GLN A 105 17.76 -31.35 -14.53
C GLN A 105 18.69 -30.54 -13.62
N GLU A 106 18.52 -29.22 -13.58
CA GLU A 106 19.27 -28.33 -12.68
C GLU A 106 18.78 -28.49 -11.23
N ALA A 107 17.46 -28.58 -11.02
CA ALA A 107 16.88 -28.83 -9.70
C ALA A 107 17.30 -30.18 -9.10
N SER A 108 17.36 -31.24 -9.93
CA SER A 108 17.77 -32.59 -9.50
C SER A 108 19.29 -32.79 -9.40
N SER A 109 20.09 -31.80 -9.83
CA SER A 109 21.54 -31.84 -9.67
C SER A 109 22.02 -31.48 -8.26
N LEU A 110 21.16 -30.85 -7.45
CA LEU A 110 21.41 -30.58 -6.04
C LEU A 110 21.34 -31.88 -5.24
N SER A 111 22.37 -32.14 -4.44
CA SER A 111 22.35 -33.24 -3.46
C SER A 111 21.55 -32.86 -2.22
N ASP A 112 21.01 -33.85 -1.50
CA ASP A 112 20.20 -33.61 -0.29
C ASP A 112 20.92 -32.78 0.79
N GLU A 113 22.25 -32.87 0.85
CA GLU A 113 23.10 -32.14 1.81
C GLU A 113 23.25 -30.66 1.47
N GLU A 114 23.02 -30.28 0.21
CA GLU A 114 23.13 -28.89 -0.29
C GLU A 114 21.80 -28.12 -0.14
N LEU A 115 20.71 -28.80 0.21
CA LEU A 115 19.40 -28.19 0.36
C LEU A 115 19.33 -27.34 1.66
N PRO A 116 19.00 -26.05 1.58
CA PRO A 116 18.86 -25.22 2.77
C PRO A 116 17.61 -25.61 3.56
N HIS A 117 17.70 -25.60 4.88
CA HIS A 117 16.51 -25.66 5.73
C HIS A 117 15.70 -24.37 5.57
N TYR A 118 14.44 -24.50 5.16
CA TYR A 118 13.51 -23.39 5.04
C TYR A 118 12.26 -23.62 5.89
N THR A 119 11.65 -22.52 6.35
CA THR A 119 10.37 -22.53 7.06
C THR A 119 9.36 -21.81 6.20
N ILE A 120 8.25 -22.50 5.87
CA ILE A 120 7.14 -21.89 5.13
C ILE A 120 6.17 -21.30 6.17
N LEU A 121 6.00 -19.98 6.11
CA LEU A 121 5.00 -19.29 6.93
C LEU A 121 3.74 -19.10 6.08
N VAL A 122 2.66 -19.78 6.47
CA VAL A 122 1.34 -19.63 5.85
C VAL A 122 0.45 -18.85 6.83
N PRO A 123 0.22 -17.55 6.61
CA PRO A 123 -0.64 -16.77 7.48
C PRO A 123 -2.11 -17.17 7.25
N ALA A 124 -2.72 -17.85 8.22
CA ALA A 124 -4.15 -18.16 8.21
C ALA A 124 -4.89 -17.16 9.11
N TYR A 125 -5.88 -16.45 8.56
CA TYR A 125 -6.77 -15.59 9.34
C TYR A 125 -8.22 -15.93 9.02
N ASN A 126 -8.94 -16.41 10.04
CA ASN A 126 -10.36 -16.77 9.96
C ASN A 126 -10.66 -17.71 8.79
N GLU A 127 -9.88 -18.79 8.67
CA GLU A 127 -10.14 -19.88 7.71
C GLU A 127 -11.01 -20.94 8.39
N PRO A 128 -12.33 -20.96 8.14
CA PRO A 128 -13.29 -21.78 8.90
C PRO A 128 -13.26 -23.27 8.54
N GLU A 129 -12.56 -23.67 7.48
CA GLU A 129 -12.61 -25.04 6.93
C GLU A 129 -11.41 -25.91 7.33
N VAL A 130 -10.52 -25.41 8.21
CA VAL A 130 -9.30 -26.12 8.67
C VAL A 130 -9.46 -26.68 10.10
N VAL A 131 -10.70 -26.88 10.58
CA VAL A 131 -11.00 -27.49 11.90
C VAL A 131 -11.90 -28.71 11.76
#